data_AF-A0A3D2TN23-F1
#
_entry.id   AF-A0A3D2TN23-F1
#
_cell.length_a   1.000
_cell.length_b   1.000
_cell.length_c   1.000
_cell.angle_alpha   90.00
_cell.angle_beta   90.00
_cell.angle_gamma   90.00
#
_symmetry.space_group_name_H-M   'P 1'
#
loop_
_entity.id
_entity.type
_entity.pdbx_description
1 polymer ?
#
loop_
_entity_poly.entity_id
_entity_poly.type
_entity_poly.pdbx_seq_one_letter_code
_entity_poly.pdbx_strand_id
1 'polypeptide(L)'
;STAALHWLGGGCLKGLLLHGGAPVERANLRGAVISGAFDFDMMNPGNRYGQSFVAAEKIFVTRNIHDKTLKKWPKISWRNCPAIGVIGINANRLGQYRSKLCQQTTYPENGRFHYLKPHLDNVRFVSALCCLSFQNATNCVPMAGKEKLQTCEQFSENSDKSKRSVSKLSVIAG
;
A
#
# COMPACT_ATOMS: atom_id res chain seq x y z
N SER A 1 -4.89 5.95 -10.72
CA SER A 1 -3.50 5.45 -10.83
C SER A 1 -3.44 3.95 -11.13
N THR A 2 -4.09 3.09 -10.34
CA THR A 2 -3.95 1.62 -10.47
C THR A 2 -4.38 1.03 -11.83
N ALA A 3 -5.47 1.54 -12.41
CA ALA A 3 -5.93 1.12 -13.74
C ALA A 3 -4.91 1.45 -14.84
N ALA A 4 -4.29 2.63 -14.77
CA ALA A 4 -3.25 3.03 -15.73
C ALA A 4 -2.02 2.12 -15.64
N LEU A 5 -1.54 1.83 -14.43
CA LEU A 5 -0.44 0.89 -14.22
C LEU A 5 -0.79 -0.52 -14.70
N HIS A 6 -2.03 -0.96 -14.45
CA HIS A 6 -2.53 -2.25 -14.93
C HIS A 6 -2.48 -2.33 -16.47
N TRP A 7 -2.98 -1.30 -17.17
CA TRP A 7 -2.91 -1.24 -18.63
C TRP A 7 -1.48 -1.20 -19.16
N LEU A 8 -0.61 -0.39 -18.55
CA LEU A 8 0.82 -0.38 -18.89
C LEU A 8 1.41 -1.79 -18.76
N GLY A 9 1.06 -2.52 -17.69
CA GLY A 9 1.46 -3.92 -17.46
C GLY A 9 0.81 -4.95 -18.40
N GLY A 10 0.19 -4.54 -19.51
CA GLY A 10 -0.48 -5.44 -20.45
C GLY A 10 -1.81 -5.99 -19.93
N GLY A 11 -2.35 -5.37 -18.88
CA GLY A 11 -3.64 -5.72 -18.32
C GLY A 11 -4.81 -5.27 -19.19
N CYS A 12 -5.96 -5.91 -18.97
CA CYS A 12 -7.19 -5.70 -19.69
C CYS A 12 -8.32 -5.33 -18.73
N LEU A 13 -9.05 -4.25 -19.05
CA LEU A 13 -10.25 -3.87 -18.31
C LEU A 13 -11.45 -3.88 -19.26
N LYS A 14 -12.43 -4.76 -18.99
CA LYS A 14 -13.63 -4.94 -19.83
C LYS A 14 -13.30 -5.21 -21.32
N GLY A 15 -12.29 -6.04 -21.59
CA GLY A 15 -11.85 -6.34 -22.96
C GLY A 15 -10.98 -5.25 -23.60
N LEU A 16 -10.78 -4.10 -22.94
CA LEU A 16 -9.97 -3.01 -23.47
C LEU A 16 -8.53 -3.10 -22.97
N LEU A 17 -7.62 -3.07 -23.95
CA LEU A 17 -6.17 -3.08 -23.80
C LEU A 17 -5.61 -1.72 -24.20
N LEU A 18 -4.49 -1.32 -23.57
CA LEU A 18 -3.71 -0.20 -24.04
C LEU A 18 -2.75 -0.68 -25.14
N HIS A 19 -2.75 -0.02 -26.31
CA HIS A 19 -1.78 -0.30 -27.35
C HIS A 19 -0.35 -0.08 -26.82
N GLY A 20 0.54 -1.05 -27.02
CA GLY A 20 1.89 -1.04 -26.43
C GLY A 20 1.93 -1.39 -24.92
N GLY A 21 0.79 -1.70 -24.30
CA GLY A 21 0.74 -2.33 -22.98
C GLY A 21 1.36 -3.72 -23.04
N ALA A 22 2.25 -4.03 -22.10
CA ALA A 22 2.97 -5.29 -22.07
C ALA A 22 3.33 -5.66 -20.62
N PRO A 23 3.36 -6.96 -20.28
CA PRO A 23 3.65 -7.46 -18.94
C PRO A 23 5.16 -7.39 -18.64
N VAL A 24 5.71 -6.20 -18.74
CA VAL A 24 7.11 -5.88 -18.50
C VAL A 24 7.21 -4.82 -17.41
N GLU A 25 8.18 -4.99 -16.53
CA GLU A 25 8.56 -3.95 -15.59
C GLU A 25 9.12 -2.75 -16.35
N ARG A 26 8.75 -1.55 -15.91
CA ARG A 26 9.25 -0.30 -16.45
C ARG A 26 10.10 0.39 -15.40
N ALA A 27 11.37 0.60 -15.73
CA ALA A 27 12.28 1.36 -14.90
C ALA A 27 11.70 2.74 -14.58
N ASN A 28 11.85 3.19 -13.33
CA ASN A 28 11.37 4.47 -12.82
C ASN A 28 9.84 4.64 -12.80
N LEU A 29 9.05 3.63 -13.20
CA LEU A 29 7.60 3.69 -13.09
C LEU A 29 7.18 3.36 -11.66
N ARG A 30 6.77 4.38 -10.91
CA ARG A 30 6.39 4.24 -9.50
C ARG A 30 4.94 4.67 -9.30
N GLY A 31 4.20 3.87 -8.53
CA GLY A 31 2.77 4.07 -8.29
C GLY A 31 2.47 4.40 -6.84
N ALA A 32 1.48 5.25 -6.60
CA ALA A 32 0.91 5.46 -5.27
C ALA A 32 -0.61 5.19 -5.26
N VAL A 33 -1.07 4.51 -4.21
CA VAL A 33 -2.48 4.28 -3.89
C VAL A 33 -2.72 4.88 -2.50
N ILE A 34 -3.24 6.10 -2.50
CA ILE A 34 -3.49 6.87 -1.28
C ILE A 34 -4.93 6.60 -0.86
N SER A 35 -5.11 5.95 0.28
CA SER A 35 -6.42 5.62 0.85
C SER A 35 -7.40 5.01 -0.16
N GLY A 36 -6.95 3.98 -0.87
CA GLY A 36 -7.71 3.42 -2.00
C GLY A 36 -9.09 2.91 -1.59
N ALA A 37 -10.12 3.36 -2.32
CA ALA A 37 -11.51 2.93 -2.18
C ALA A 37 -11.86 1.87 -3.24
N PHE A 38 -11.24 0.70 -3.11
CA PHE A 38 -11.57 -0.52 -3.87
C PHE A 38 -11.15 -1.75 -3.08
N ASP A 39 -11.66 -2.92 -3.43
CA ASP A 39 -11.42 -4.14 -2.66
C ASP A 39 -9.92 -4.44 -2.54
N PHE A 40 -9.49 -4.81 -1.33
CA PHE A 40 -8.09 -4.99 -0.96
C PHE A 40 -7.29 -5.96 -1.86
N ASP A 41 -7.97 -6.94 -2.45
CA ASP A 41 -7.37 -7.98 -3.26
C ASP A 41 -7.30 -7.63 -4.75
N MET A 42 -7.93 -6.54 -5.21
CA MET A 42 -7.95 -6.22 -6.65
C MET A 42 -6.56 -6.01 -7.24
N MET A 43 -5.57 -5.63 -6.42
CA MET A 43 -4.17 -5.48 -6.86
C MET A 43 -3.33 -6.74 -6.73
N ASN A 44 -3.85 -7.85 -6.22
CA ASN A 44 -3.10 -9.11 -6.22
C ASN A 44 -2.82 -9.55 -7.66
N PRO A 45 -1.68 -10.20 -7.95
CA PRO A 45 -1.42 -10.80 -9.25
C PRO A 45 -2.57 -11.71 -9.69
N GLY A 46 -2.96 -11.62 -10.97
CA GLY A 46 -4.12 -12.33 -11.51
C GLY A 46 -5.49 -11.66 -11.28
N ASN A 47 -5.57 -10.65 -10.40
CA ASN A 47 -6.81 -9.91 -10.15
C ASN A 47 -6.94 -8.66 -11.04
N ARG A 48 -8.08 -7.96 -10.90
CA ARG A 48 -8.53 -6.84 -11.74
C ARG A 48 -7.46 -5.77 -12.03
N TYR A 49 -6.58 -5.49 -11.08
CA TYR A 49 -5.50 -4.52 -11.20
C TYR A 49 -4.13 -5.15 -10.94
N GLY A 50 -4.00 -6.48 -10.96
CA GLY A 50 -2.78 -7.21 -10.63
C GLY A 50 -1.58 -6.85 -11.50
N GLN A 51 -1.80 -6.54 -12.78
CA GLN A 51 -0.74 -6.08 -13.69
C GLN A 51 -0.06 -4.76 -13.28
N SER A 52 -0.63 -4.03 -12.32
CA SER A 52 0.05 -2.85 -11.77
C SER A 52 1.41 -3.19 -11.14
N PHE A 53 1.52 -4.33 -10.44
CA PHE A 53 2.77 -4.82 -9.87
C PHE A 53 3.75 -5.37 -10.90
N VAL A 54 3.25 -5.76 -12.08
CA VAL A 54 4.11 -6.17 -13.19
C VAL A 54 4.76 -4.95 -13.80
N ALA A 55 3.98 -3.91 -14.09
CA ALA A 55 4.47 -2.68 -14.72
C ALA A 55 5.40 -1.86 -13.82
N ALA A 56 5.04 -1.69 -12.54
CA ALA A 56 5.71 -0.75 -11.66
C ALA A 56 6.99 -1.34 -11.06
N GLU A 57 8.01 -0.49 -10.90
CA GLU A 57 9.20 -0.77 -10.11
C GLU A 57 8.86 -0.79 -8.61
N LYS A 58 8.06 0.18 -8.15
CA LYS A 58 7.58 0.30 -6.77
C LYS A 58 6.13 0.76 -6.72
N ILE A 59 5.39 0.23 -5.75
CA ILE A 59 4.02 0.65 -5.43
C ILE A 59 3.95 1.02 -3.96
N PHE A 60 3.57 2.27 -3.69
CA PHE A 60 3.31 2.77 -2.36
C PHE A 60 1.81 2.76 -2.06
N VAL A 61 1.43 2.23 -0.90
CA VAL A 61 0.03 2.15 -0.46
C VAL A 61 -0.11 2.75 0.93
N THR A 62 -1.09 3.62 1.13
CA THR A 62 -1.47 4.04 2.48
C THR A 62 -2.67 3.28 2.99
N ARG A 63 -2.67 3.02 4.30
CA ARG A 63 -3.81 2.42 5.00
C ARG A 63 -4.12 3.17 6.30
N ASN A 64 -5.40 3.22 6.62
CA ASN A 64 -5.91 3.76 7.88
C ASN A 64 -7.10 2.92 8.37
N ILE A 65 -6.83 2.04 9.32
CA ILE A 65 -7.88 1.21 9.94
C ILE A 65 -8.87 2.03 10.78
N HIS A 66 -8.66 3.33 10.97
CA HIS A 66 -9.58 4.20 11.71
C HIS A 66 -10.44 5.08 10.80
N ASP A 67 -10.28 5.01 9.47
CA ASP A 67 -11.12 5.76 8.54
C ASP A 67 -12.57 5.26 8.58
N LYS A 68 -13.50 6.16 8.95
CA LYS A 68 -14.92 5.82 9.09
C LYS A 68 -15.63 5.62 7.76
N THR A 69 -15.20 6.31 6.71
CA THR A 69 -15.83 6.26 5.39
C THR A 69 -15.41 5.00 4.66
N LEU A 70 -14.11 4.71 4.60
CA LEU A 70 -13.60 3.51 3.95
C LEU A 70 -13.98 2.22 4.70
N LYS A 71 -14.24 2.27 6.00
CA LYS A 71 -14.87 1.15 6.73
C LYS A 71 -16.26 0.79 6.23
N LYS A 72 -16.97 1.73 5.61
CA LYS A 72 -18.28 1.48 5.00
C LYS A 72 -18.16 0.88 3.60
N TRP A 73 -16.95 0.78 3.03
CA TRP A 73 -16.71 0.22 1.70
C TRP A 73 -17.39 -1.14 1.45
N PRO A 74 -17.40 -2.11 2.38
CA PRO A 74 -18.10 -3.38 2.16
C PRO A 74 -19.58 -3.23 1.78
N LYS A 75 -20.24 -2.14 2.20
CA LYS A 75 -21.66 -1.86 1.88
C LYS A 75 -21.89 -1.48 0.41
N ILE A 76 -20.86 -1.01 -0.29
CA ILE A 76 -20.93 -0.59 -1.70
C ILE A 76 -20.03 -1.46 -2.61
N SER A 77 -19.15 -2.27 -2.02
CA SER A 77 -18.37 -3.28 -2.72
C SER A 77 -19.31 -4.36 -3.25
N TRP A 78 -19.17 -4.69 -4.53
CA TRP A 78 -19.86 -5.84 -5.13
C TRP A 78 -19.55 -7.17 -4.42
N ARG A 79 -18.38 -7.28 -3.79
CA ARG A 79 -17.90 -8.52 -3.15
C ARG A 79 -17.90 -8.46 -1.62
N ASN A 80 -18.51 -7.43 -1.02
CA ASN A 80 -18.52 -7.21 0.43
C ASN A 80 -17.11 -7.27 1.06
N CYS A 81 -16.09 -6.85 0.32
CA CYS A 81 -14.70 -6.87 0.75
C CYS A 81 -14.32 -5.55 1.43
N PRO A 82 -13.34 -5.53 2.35
CA PRO A 82 -12.80 -4.28 2.88
C PRO A 82 -12.02 -3.51 1.82
N ALA A 83 -12.00 -2.18 1.96
CA ALA A 83 -11.19 -1.33 1.11
C ALA A 83 -9.70 -1.53 1.38
N ILE A 84 -8.90 -1.48 0.31
CA ILE A 84 -7.44 -1.47 0.38
C ILE A 84 -6.93 -0.34 1.30
N GLY A 85 -7.59 0.83 1.30
CA GLY A 85 -7.22 1.95 2.17
C GLY A 85 -7.52 1.73 3.66
N VAL A 86 -8.25 0.67 4.03
CA VAL A 86 -8.47 0.29 5.45
C VAL A 86 -7.43 -0.72 5.89
N ILE A 87 -7.28 -1.80 5.13
CA ILE A 87 -6.50 -2.97 5.58
C ILE A 87 -5.11 -3.07 4.95
N GLY A 88 -4.90 -2.43 3.80
CA GLY A 88 -3.70 -2.53 2.99
C GLY A 88 -3.70 -3.73 2.03
N ILE A 89 -2.55 -3.97 1.40
CA ILE A 89 -2.28 -5.16 0.58
C ILE A 89 -1.63 -6.23 1.46
N ASN A 90 -2.04 -7.48 1.26
CA ASN A 90 -1.40 -8.63 1.87
C ASN A 90 -0.14 -9.01 1.08
N ALA A 91 1.04 -8.67 1.60
CA ALA A 91 2.34 -8.94 0.97
C ALA A 91 2.58 -10.42 0.62
N ASN A 92 2.01 -11.35 1.40
CA ASN A 92 2.14 -12.79 1.15
C ASN A 92 1.39 -13.26 -0.11
N ARG A 93 0.47 -12.44 -0.64
CA ARG A 93 -0.30 -12.72 -1.87
C ARG A 93 0.37 -12.17 -3.13
N LEU A 94 1.51 -11.47 -3.00
CA LEU A 94 2.20 -10.84 -4.13
C LEU A 94 3.25 -11.73 -4.80
N GLY A 95 3.64 -12.84 -4.18
CA GLY A 95 4.68 -13.73 -4.72
C GLY A 95 5.98 -12.98 -5.01
N GLN A 96 6.49 -13.10 -6.24
CA GLN A 96 7.72 -12.43 -6.69
C GLN A 96 7.66 -10.90 -6.63
N TYR A 97 6.47 -10.30 -6.61
CA TYR A 97 6.31 -8.83 -6.59
C TYR A 97 6.31 -8.25 -5.17
N ARG A 98 6.51 -9.06 -4.12
CA ARG A 98 6.48 -8.61 -2.73
C ARG A 98 7.42 -7.43 -2.46
N SER A 99 8.63 -7.47 -2.99
CA SER A 99 9.66 -6.42 -2.79
C SER A 99 9.29 -5.08 -3.42
N LYS A 100 8.27 -5.04 -4.28
CA LYS A 100 7.78 -3.81 -4.91
C LYS A 100 6.83 -3.01 -4.03
N LEU A 101 6.21 -3.65 -3.02
CA LEU A 101 5.25 -3.00 -2.13
C LEU A 101 5.97 -2.22 -1.03
N CYS A 102 5.70 -0.91 -0.96
CA CYS A 102 5.92 -0.10 0.24
C CYS A 102 4.53 0.25 0.82
N GLN A 103 4.32 0.08 2.12
CA GLN A 103 3.02 0.37 2.73
C GLN A 103 3.18 1.15 4.03
N GLN A 104 2.35 2.17 4.22
CA GLN A 104 2.37 3.02 5.41
C GLN A 104 1.00 3.08 6.08
N THR A 105 0.97 2.86 7.39
CA THR A 105 -0.17 3.22 8.23
C THR A 105 -0.11 4.74 8.51
N THR A 106 -1.20 5.46 8.28
CA THR A 106 -1.24 6.94 8.40
C THR A 106 -1.97 7.45 9.65
N TYR A 107 -2.40 6.55 10.54
CA TYR A 107 -2.92 6.89 11.86
C TYR A 107 -1.76 6.88 12.88
N PRO A 108 -1.71 7.84 13.83
CA PRO A 108 -2.74 8.84 14.17
C PRO A 108 -2.75 10.13 13.34
N GLU A 109 -1.72 10.37 12.52
CA GLU A 109 -1.45 11.68 11.92
C GLU A 109 -2.58 12.18 10.99
N ASN A 110 -3.21 11.27 10.24
CA ASN A 110 -4.33 11.60 9.35
C ASN A 110 -5.69 11.54 10.04
N GLY A 111 -5.73 11.28 11.36
CA GLY A 111 -6.96 11.05 12.11
C GLY A 111 -7.81 9.94 11.48
N ARG A 112 -9.10 10.20 11.26
CA ARG A 112 -10.07 9.24 10.71
C ARG A 112 -10.44 9.54 9.25
N PHE A 113 -9.53 10.18 8.51
CA PHE A 113 -9.79 10.71 7.16
C PHE A 113 -8.92 10.04 6.08
N HIS A 114 -9.49 9.94 4.87
CA HIS A 114 -8.87 9.36 3.67
C HIS A 114 -8.51 10.44 2.64
N TYR A 115 -8.92 11.68 2.88
CA TYR A 115 -8.67 12.79 1.96
C TYR A 115 -7.18 13.05 1.79
N LEU A 116 -6.79 13.57 0.63
CA LEU A 116 -5.41 13.89 0.32
C LEU A 116 -4.82 14.97 1.26
N LYS A 117 -5.62 15.98 1.64
CA LYS A 117 -5.16 17.08 2.50
C LYS A 117 -4.50 16.58 3.81
N PRO A 118 -5.16 15.75 4.65
CA PRO A 118 -4.52 15.12 5.81
C PRO A 118 -3.24 14.34 5.51
N HIS A 119 -3.09 13.76 4.32
CA HIS A 119 -1.85 13.08 3.93
C HIS A 119 -0.74 14.09 3.65
N LEU A 120 -1.04 15.19 2.96
CA LEU A 120 -0.06 16.25 2.68
C LEU A 120 0.39 16.98 3.94
N ASP A 121 -0.48 17.06 4.96
CA ASP A 121 -0.14 17.62 6.27
C ASP A 121 0.68 16.62 7.13
N ASN A 122 0.76 15.34 6.73
CA ASN A 122 1.52 14.29 7.41
C ASN A 122 2.96 14.21 6.86
N VAL A 123 3.92 14.72 7.64
CA VAL A 123 5.34 14.74 7.28
C VAL A 123 5.87 13.34 6.93
N ARG A 124 5.47 12.28 7.65
CA ARG A 124 5.94 10.92 7.36
C ARG A 124 5.46 10.45 5.99
N PHE A 125 4.21 10.72 5.65
CA PHE A 125 3.67 10.41 4.33
C PHE A 125 4.40 11.16 3.23
N VAL A 126 4.59 12.48 3.39
CA VAL A 126 5.28 13.31 2.39
C VAL A 126 6.73 12.85 2.20
N SER A 127 7.46 12.60 3.29
CA SER A 127 8.83 12.07 3.22
C SER A 127 8.87 10.72 2.51
N ALA A 128 7.99 9.77 2.86
CA ALA A 128 7.93 8.47 2.19
C ALA A 128 7.62 8.60 0.69
N LEU A 129 6.67 9.47 0.33
CA LEU A 129 6.33 9.75 -1.07
C LEU A 129 7.49 10.40 -1.83
N CYS A 130 8.23 11.32 -1.21
CA CYS A 130 9.42 11.94 -1.79
C CYS A 130 10.53 10.90 -2.03
N CYS A 131 10.87 10.06 -1.05
CA CYS A 131 11.91 9.04 -1.25
C CYS A 131 11.48 7.98 -2.27
N LEU A 132 10.17 7.69 -2.36
CA LEU A 132 9.62 6.89 -3.46
C LEU A 132 9.69 7.64 -4.79
N SER A 133 9.61 8.97 -4.84
CA SER A 133 9.59 9.68 -6.13
C SER A 133 10.99 9.92 -6.68
N PHE A 134 12.00 10.06 -5.81
CA PHE A 134 13.35 10.46 -6.18
C PHE A 134 14.38 9.40 -5.74
N GLN A 135 14.94 8.66 -6.69
CA GLN A 135 15.89 7.56 -6.47
C GLN A 135 17.19 7.97 -5.74
N ASN A 136 17.59 9.24 -5.83
CA ASN A 136 18.86 9.75 -5.32
C ASN A 136 18.69 10.89 -4.31
N ALA A 137 17.59 10.91 -3.55
CA ALA A 137 17.44 11.85 -2.45
C ALA A 137 18.39 11.48 -1.30
N THR A 138 19.68 11.75 -1.46
CA THR A 138 20.69 11.79 -0.38
C THR A 138 20.28 12.71 0.77
N ASN A 139 19.29 13.57 0.54
CA ASN A 139 18.71 14.52 1.49
C ASN A 139 17.25 14.19 1.89
N CYS A 140 16.80 12.93 1.79
CA CYS A 140 15.65 12.51 2.59
C CYS A 140 16.07 12.53 4.08
N VAL A 141 16.18 13.72 4.67
CA VAL A 141 16.56 13.90 6.07
C VAL A 141 15.53 13.16 6.92
N PRO A 142 15.92 12.24 7.81
CA PRO A 142 15.04 11.77 8.86
C PRO A 142 14.75 12.97 9.75
N MET A 143 13.63 13.65 9.50
CA MET A 143 13.19 14.79 10.33
C MET A 143 13.10 14.30 11.77
N ALA A 144 13.85 14.97 12.64
CA ALA A 144 14.16 14.59 14.00
C ALA A 144 12.91 14.16 14.80
N GLY A 145 12.71 12.85 14.87
CA GLY A 145 11.91 12.14 15.85
C GLY A 145 12.62 10.81 16.04
N LYS A 146 12.87 10.41 17.28
CA LYS A 146 13.64 9.20 17.64
C LYS A 146 12.91 7.90 17.26
N GLU A 147 12.65 7.69 15.98
CA GLU A 147 12.30 6.39 15.42
C GLU A 147 13.17 6.18 14.19
N LYS A 148 13.95 5.09 14.21
CA LYS A 148 14.79 4.67 13.08
C LYS A 148 13.96 4.71 11.80
N LEU A 149 14.44 5.47 10.82
CA LEU A 149 13.90 5.46 9.46
C LEU A 149 14.05 4.04 8.92
N GLN A 150 12.95 3.30 8.90
CA GLN A 150 12.92 1.97 8.34
C GLN A 150 12.96 2.10 6.83
N THR A 151 13.94 1.46 6.18
CA THR A 151 13.97 1.36 4.72
C THR A 151 12.71 0.64 4.23
N CYS A 152 12.30 0.84 2.97
CA CYS A 152 11.12 0.14 2.40
C CYS A 152 11.16 -1.39 2.61
N GLU A 153 12.36 -1.98 2.77
CA GLU A 153 12.54 -3.41 3.09
C GLU A 153 12.10 -3.76 4.52
N GLN A 154 12.38 -2.89 5.49
CA GLN A 154 12.08 -3.08 6.91
C GLN A 154 10.60 -2.85 7.28
N PHE A 155 9.83 -2.14 6.45
CA PHE A 155 8.37 -1.99 6.63
C PHE A 155 7.60 -3.30 6.44
N SER A 156 8.16 -4.27 5.69
CA SER A 156 7.50 -5.54 5.42
C SER A 156 7.62 -6.57 6.56
N GLU A 157 8.61 -6.41 7.45
CA GLU A 157 8.87 -7.36 8.55
C GLU A 157 8.17 -6.98 9.87
N ASN A 158 7.93 -5.69 10.10
CA ASN A 158 7.33 -5.22 11.35
C ASN A 158 5.82 -5.51 11.49
N SER A 159 5.12 -5.81 10.39
CA SER A 159 3.72 -6.25 10.47
C SER A 159 3.53 -7.66 11.05
N ASP A 160 4.57 -8.50 11.02
CA ASP A 160 4.51 -9.87 11.56
C ASP A 160 4.86 -9.95 13.04
N LYS A 161 5.68 -9.03 13.57
CA LYS A 161 6.07 -9.04 14.99
C LYS A 161 4.95 -8.59 15.94
N SER A 162 4.02 -7.75 15.49
CA SER A 162 2.86 -7.30 16.29
C SER A 162 1.88 -8.44 16.63
N LYS A 163 1.94 -9.59 15.94
CA LYS A 163 1.09 -10.75 16.23
C LYS A 163 1.69 -11.74 17.23
N ARG A 164 2.95 -11.58 17.66
CA ARG A 164 3.64 -12.52 18.57
C ARG A 164 3.63 -12.12 20.05
N SER A 165 3.08 -10.98 20.46
CA SER A 165 3.07 -10.57 21.88
C SER A 165 1.75 -10.80 22.63
N VAL A 166 0.78 -11.51 22.05
CA VAL A 166 -0.46 -11.89 22.74
C VAL A 166 -0.53 -13.40 22.88
N SER A 167 0.35 -13.97 23.72
CA SER A 167 0.20 -15.33 24.26
C SER A 167 1.23 -15.57 25.37
N LYS A 168 1.07 -14.87 26.49
CA LYS A 168 1.63 -15.28 27.79
C LYS A 168 0.85 -14.58 28.90
N LEU A 169 -0.34 -15.09 29.19
CA LEU A 169 -0.97 -14.92 30.49
C LEU A 169 -1.38 -16.30 31.02
N SER A 170 -0.56 -16.77 31.96
CA SER A 170 -0.89 -17.53 33.17
C SER A 170 -1.86 -18.71 33.06
N VAL A 171 -1.29 -19.91 33.02
CA VAL A 171 -1.82 -21.08 33.75
C VAL A 171 -1.37 -20.91 35.21
N ILE A 172 -2.31 -20.73 36.13
CA ILE A 172 -2.07 -20.92 37.57
C ILE A 172 -2.72 -22.25 37.93
N ALA A 173 -1.88 -23.21 38.33
CA ALA A 173 -2.29 -24.41 39.06
C ALA A 173 -2.21 -24.08 40.56
N GLY A 174 -3.20 -24.53 41.32
CA GLY A 174 -3.35 -24.33 42.75
C GLY A 174 -4.81 -24.44 43.14
#